data_AF-A0A528AYV3-F1
#
_entry.id   AF-A0A528AYV3-F1
#
_cell.length_a   1.000
_cell.length_b   1.000
_cell.length_c   1.000
_cell.angle_alpha   90.00
_cell.angle_beta   90.00
_cell.angle_gamma   90.00
#
_symmetry.space_group_name_H-M   'P 1'
#
loop_
_entity.id
_entity.type
_entity.pdbx_description
1 polymer ?
#
loop_
_entity_poly.entity_id
_entity_poly.type
_entity_poly.pdbx_seq_one_letter_code
_entity_poly.pdbx_strand_id
1 'polypeptide(L)'
;ATPWPQGTKPTAAQGFAVNEFAGGLDHPRWLYVLPNGDVLVAESNAPPKPDEGFRIRSIRSFFIESLRSIRRFFTNLFQSQAGAQTSSANRISLLRDQDGDGVAETKTAFLTGLFSPFGMALLNGKLYV
;
A
#
# COMPACT_ATOMS: atom_id res chain seq x y z
N ALA A 1 -11.47 -5.31 2.78
CA ALA A 1 -11.46 -6.61 2.07
C ALA A 1 -11.20 -7.72 3.07
N THR A 2 -11.87 -8.87 2.93
CA THR A 2 -11.60 -10.05 3.77
C THR A 2 -10.39 -10.79 3.17
N PRO A 3 -9.40 -11.21 3.99
CA PRO A 3 -8.31 -12.05 3.50
C PRO A 3 -8.84 -13.33 2.87
N TRP A 4 -8.13 -13.84 1.88
CA TRP A 4 -8.42 -15.15 1.30
C TRP A 4 -8.16 -16.24 2.36
N PRO A 5 -8.97 -17.32 2.40
CA PRO A 5 -8.66 -18.46 3.25
C PRO A 5 -7.28 -19.04 2.90
N GLN A 6 -6.56 -19.56 3.91
CA GLN A 6 -5.22 -20.08 3.72
C GLN A 6 -5.19 -21.18 2.64
N GLY A 7 -4.20 -21.13 1.74
CA GLY A 7 -4.03 -22.10 0.66
C GLY A 7 -4.98 -21.92 -0.52
N THR A 8 -5.85 -20.91 -0.50
CA THR A 8 -6.69 -20.58 -1.66
C THR A 8 -5.96 -19.68 -2.63
N LYS A 9 -6.14 -19.94 -3.93
CA LYS A 9 -5.54 -19.16 -5.02
C LYS A 9 -6.53 -19.02 -6.17
N PRO A 10 -6.45 -17.95 -6.98
CA PRO A 10 -7.31 -17.81 -8.13
C PRO A 10 -7.01 -18.88 -9.19
N THR A 11 -8.02 -19.23 -9.97
CA THR A 11 -7.89 -20.17 -11.09
C THR A 11 -7.05 -19.54 -12.19
N ALA A 12 -5.95 -20.21 -12.54
CA ALA A 12 -5.09 -19.79 -13.63
C ALA A 12 -5.75 -20.04 -14.99
N ALA A 13 -5.42 -19.23 -16.00
CA ALA A 13 -5.76 -19.52 -17.38
C ALA A 13 -5.01 -20.77 -17.86
N GLN A 14 -5.50 -21.41 -18.94
CA GLN A 14 -4.86 -22.60 -19.49
C GLN A 14 -3.40 -22.31 -19.89
N GLY A 15 -2.48 -23.18 -19.47
CA GLY A 15 -1.03 -23.01 -19.70
C GLY A 15 -0.32 -22.13 -18.66
N PHE A 16 -1.04 -21.59 -17.67
CA PHE A 16 -0.46 -20.81 -16.58
C PHE A 16 -0.59 -21.53 -15.24
N ALA A 17 0.34 -21.24 -14.34
CA ALA A 17 0.25 -21.56 -12.93
C ALA A 17 0.13 -20.27 -12.12
N VAL A 18 -0.65 -20.30 -11.05
CA VAL A 18 -0.69 -19.24 -10.05
C VAL A 18 -0.16 -19.82 -8.75
N ASN A 19 0.74 -19.09 -8.09
CA ASN A 19 1.19 -19.35 -6.72
C ASN A 19 1.20 -18.04 -5.92
N GLU A 20 1.09 -18.16 -4.61
CA GLU A 20 1.32 -17.02 -3.71
C GLU A 20 2.83 -16.78 -3.63
N PHE A 21 3.29 -15.69 -4.26
CA PHE A 21 4.72 -15.36 -4.25
C PHE A 21 5.20 -14.90 -2.87
N ALA A 22 4.41 -14.06 -2.19
CA ALA A 22 4.67 -13.66 -0.81
C ALA A 22 3.40 -13.14 -0.14
N GLY A 23 3.24 -13.45 1.15
CA GLY A 23 2.11 -13.02 1.99
C GLY A 23 2.49 -11.99 3.06
N GLY A 24 1.47 -11.48 3.77
CA GLY A 24 1.65 -10.60 4.93
C GLY A 24 2.30 -9.25 4.58
N LEU A 25 1.93 -8.67 3.44
CA LEU A 25 2.33 -7.33 3.03
C LEU A 25 1.35 -6.30 3.63
N ASP A 26 1.88 -5.15 4.01
CA ASP A 26 1.16 -4.01 4.57
C ASP A 26 0.85 -3.00 3.47
N HIS A 27 -0.38 -3.06 2.96
CA HIS A 27 -0.88 -2.17 1.91
C HIS A 27 0.05 -2.09 0.68
N PRO A 28 0.38 -3.23 0.02
CA PRO A 28 1.23 -3.22 -1.17
C PRO A 28 0.54 -2.51 -2.34
N ARG A 29 1.23 -1.54 -2.96
CA ARG A 29 0.67 -0.63 -3.98
C ARG A 29 1.40 -0.64 -5.32
N TRP A 30 2.68 -0.97 -5.29
CA TRP A 30 3.52 -1.01 -6.49
C TRP A 30 4.53 -2.16 -6.39
N LEU A 31 4.77 -2.82 -7.50
CA LEU A 31 5.75 -3.90 -7.63
C LEU A 31 6.77 -3.52 -8.70
N TYR A 32 8.04 -3.87 -8.49
CA TYR A 32 9.10 -3.68 -9.48
C TYR A 32 10.08 -4.85 -9.45
N VAL A 33 10.23 -5.55 -10.57
CA VAL A 33 11.15 -6.68 -10.70
C VAL A 33 12.52 -6.16 -11.12
N LEU A 34 13.54 -6.49 -10.32
CA LEU A 34 14.92 -6.13 -10.58
C LEU A 34 15.56 -7.12 -11.58
N PRO A 35 16.65 -6.73 -12.28
CA PRO A 35 17.33 -7.61 -13.23
C PRO A 35 17.86 -8.92 -12.65
N ASN A 36 18.08 -8.98 -11.33
CA ASN A 36 18.51 -10.18 -10.62
C ASN A 36 17.35 -11.08 -10.16
N GLY A 37 16.10 -10.75 -10.49
CA GLY A 37 14.90 -11.52 -10.13
C GLY A 37 14.23 -11.10 -8.83
N ASP A 38 14.89 -10.29 -8.00
CA ASP A 38 14.27 -9.76 -6.78
C ASP A 38 13.06 -8.88 -7.11
N VAL A 39 12.04 -8.93 -6.27
CA VAL A 39 10.84 -8.09 -6.41
C VAL A 39 10.81 -7.05 -5.30
N LEU A 40 10.81 -5.78 -5.69
CA LEU A 40 10.57 -4.67 -4.78
C LEU A 40 9.07 -4.41 -4.65
N VAL A 41 8.61 -4.20 -3.43
CA VAL A 41 7.21 -3.89 -3.10
C VAL A 41 7.14 -2.56 -2.37
N ALA A 42 6.41 -1.59 -2.92
CA ALA A 42 6.07 -0.38 -2.20
C ALA A 42 4.87 -0.64 -1.28
N GLU A 43 5.11 -0.59 0.02
CA GLU A 43 4.12 -0.76 1.09
C GLU A 43 3.78 0.63 1.64
N SER A 44 2.64 1.17 1.20
CA SER A 44 2.30 2.57 1.45
C SER A 44 0.80 2.81 1.57
N ASN A 45 0.40 3.70 2.46
CA ASN A 45 -0.96 4.24 2.53
C ASN A 45 -0.93 5.75 2.25
N ALA A 46 -2.09 6.36 1.99
CA ALA A 46 -2.20 7.79 1.77
C ALA A 46 -1.64 8.57 2.98
N PRO A 47 -0.93 9.68 2.75
CA PRO A 47 -0.42 10.49 3.84
C PRO A 47 -1.58 11.06 4.66
N PRO A 48 -1.39 11.27 5.98
CA PRO A 48 -2.41 11.91 6.80
C PRO A 48 -2.71 13.30 6.21
N LYS A 49 -4.00 13.61 6.07
CA LYS A 49 -4.43 14.93 5.60
C LYS A 49 -3.94 15.98 6.61
N PRO A 50 -3.30 17.08 6.17
CA PRO A 50 -2.84 18.10 7.08
C PRO A 50 -3.99 18.57 7.96
N ASP A 51 -3.71 18.69 9.25
CA ASP A 51 -4.62 19.25 10.24
C ASP A 51 -4.89 20.69 9.80
N GLU A 52 -6.05 20.96 9.20
CA GLU A 52 -6.47 22.33 8.96
C GLU A 52 -6.71 22.98 10.33
N GLY A 53 -5.64 23.60 10.85
CA GLY A 53 -5.61 24.28 12.13
C GLY A 53 -6.76 25.27 12.24
N PHE A 54 -7.56 25.07 13.28
CA PHE A 54 -8.74 25.84 13.62
C PHE A 54 -8.43 27.35 13.68
N ARG A 55 -9.03 28.16 12.80
CA ARG A 55 -9.08 29.62 12.97
C ARG A 55 -10.46 30.19 12.62
N ILE A 56 -11.01 30.91 13.62
CA ILE A 56 -12.11 31.90 13.63
C ILE A 56 -13.52 31.39 14.07
N ARG A 57 -13.93 31.90 15.25
CA ARG A 57 -15.25 31.77 15.90
C ARG A 57 -16.29 32.66 15.22
N SER A 58 -17.01 32.15 14.23
CA SER A 58 -18.16 32.85 13.63
C SER A 58 -19.31 31.87 13.34
N ILE A 59 -20.57 32.35 13.28
CA ILE A 59 -21.75 31.51 12.96
C ILE A 59 -21.64 30.85 11.57
N ARG A 60 -20.95 31.51 10.62
CA ARG A 60 -20.60 30.91 9.33
C ARG A 60 -19.73 29.65 9.48
N SER A 61 -18.84 29.63 10.47
CA SER A 61 -18.02 28.44 10.76
C SER A 61 -18.88 27.27 11.21
N PHE A 62 -19.94 27.49 12.01
CA PHE A 62 -20.83 26.40 12.47
C PHE A 62 -21.56 25.73 11.30
N PHE A 63 -22.03 26.52 10.32
CA PHE A 63 -22.69 25.99 9.12
C PHE A 63 -21.71 25.28 8.17
N ILE A 64 -20.47 25.78 8.07
CA ILE A 64 -19.42 25.12 7.28
C ILE A 64 -18.95 23.84 7.99
N GLU A 65 -18.87 23.82 9.32
CA GLU A 65 -18.53 22.63 10.11
C GLU A 65 -19.59 21.56 10.04
N SER A 66 -20.89 21.91 10.04
CA SER A 66 -21.96 20.91 9.89
C SER A 66 -21.89 20.23 8.51
N LEU A 67 -21.70 21.00 7.43
CA LEU A 67 -21.50 20.46 6.08
C LEU A 67 -20.22 19.61 5.98
N ARG A 68 -19.12 20.04 6.60
CA ARG A 68 -17.87 19.26 6.68
C ARG A 68 -18.07 17.97 7.47
N SER A 69 -18.79 18.00 8.58
CA SER A 69 -19.07 16.84 9.44
C SER A 69 -19.88 15.80 8.70
N ILE A 70 -20.90 16.22 7.96
CA ILE A 70 -21.69 15.33 7.07
C ILE A 70 -20.78 14.70 6.01
N ARG A 71 -19.96 15.52 5.32
CA ARG A 71 -19.01 15.00 4.33
C ARG A 71 -18.01 14.02 4.96
N ARG A 72 -17.50 14.30 6.16
CA ARG A 72 -16.53 13.46 6.90
C ARG A 72 -17.18 12.14 7.35
N PHE A 73 -18.43 12.17 7.80
CA PHE A 73 -19.23 10.97 8.09
C PHE A 73 -19.34 10.06 6.87
N PHE A 74 -19.77 10.61 5.72
CA PHE A 74 -19.83 9.83 4.49
C PHE A 74 -18.46 9.34 4.04
N THR A 75 -17.42 10.18 4.10
CA THR A 75 -16.05 9.79 3.70
C THR A 75 -15.50 8.66 4.57
N ASN A 76 -15.75 8.69 5.89
CA ASN A 76 -15.31 7.66 6.83
C ASN A 76 -16.03 6.32 6.57
N LEU A 77 -17.33 6.36 6.27
CA LEU A 77 -18.09 5.16 5.89
C LEU A 77 -17.46 4.49 4.66
N PHE A 78 -17.13 5.25 3.61
CA PHE A 78 -16.55 4.70 2.39
C PHE A 78 -15.07 4.30 2.52
N GLN A 79 -14.27 5.02 3.31
CA GLN A 79 -12.85 4.66 3.51
C GLN A 79 -12.65 3.39 4.36
N SER A 80 -13.57 3.08 5.26
CA SER A 80 -13.47 1.88 6.11
C SER A 80 -13.53 0.56 5.31
N GLN A 81 -14.24 0.53 4.18
CA GLN A 81 -14.28 -0.64 3.28
C GLN A 81 -12.96 -0.87 2.52
N ALA A 82 -12.21 0.20 2.24
CA ALA A 82 -10.98 0.16 1.43
C ALA A 82 -9.71 -0.21 2.22
N GLY A 83 -9.80 -0.40 3.55
CA GLY A 83 -8.64 -0.72 4.39
C GLY A 83 -7.66 0.45 4.57
N ALA A 84 -8.08 1.69 4.29
CA ALA A 84 -7.22 2.88 4.29
C ALA A 84 -7.02 3.53 5.67
N GLN A 85 -7.42 2.88 6.77
CA GLN A 85 -7.42 3.44 8.13
C GLN A 85 -6.17 3.09 8.95
N THR A 86 -5.21 2.33 8.41
CA THR A 86 -3.95 1.97 9.11
C THR A 86 -2.83 2.95 8.78
N SER A 87 -1.90 3.15 9.72
CA SER A 87 -0.68 3.92 9.49
C SER A 87 0.11 3.33 8.32
N SER A 88 0.58 4.19 7.40
CA SER A 88 1.39 3.76 6.26
C SER A 88 2.69 3.10 6.74
N ALA A 89 2.97 1.90 6.21
CA ALA A 89 4.25 1.22 6.35
C ALA A 89 5.46 2.07 5.91
N ASN A 90 5.27 2.90 4.88
CA ASN A 90 6.26 3.87 4.42
C ASN A 90 7.64 3.24 4.13
N ARG A 91 7.63 2.10 3.43
CA ARG A 91 8.83 1.32 3.10
C ARG A 91 8.77 0.71 1.70
N ILE A 92 9.96 0.36 1.19
CA ILE A 92 10.11 -0.62 0.12
C ILE A 92 10.60 -1.93 0.75
N SER A 93 9.90 -3.03 0.48
CA SER A 93 10.34 -4.38 0.84
C SER A 93 10.98 -5.07 -0.35
N LEU A 94 12.02 -5.87 -0.09
CA LEU A 94 12.64 -6.76 -1.07
C LEU A 94 12.19 -8.19 -0.80
N LEU A 95 11.64 -8.81 -1.83
CA LEU A 95 11.29 -10.22 -1.88
C LEU A 95 12.28 -10.93 -2.78
N ARG A 96 12.85 -12.04 -2.30
CA ARG A 96 13.77 -12.87 -3.08
C ARG A 96 13.32 -14.31 -3.05
N ASP A 97 13.25 -14.87 -4.25
CA ASP A 97 13.06 -16.27 -4.60
C ASP A 97 14.42 -16.80 -5.08
N GLN A 98 15.04 -17.66 -4.27
CA GLN A 98 16.40 -18.17 -4.49
C GLN A 98 16.40 -19.45 -5.31
N ASP A 99 15.38 -20.30 -5.16
CA ASP A 99 15.29 -21.59 -5.84
C ASP A 99 14.47 -21.55 -7.14
N GLY A 100 13.78 -20.45 -7.41
CA GLY A 100 13.02 -20.19 -8.62
C GLY A 100 11.69 -20.93 -8.67
N ASP A 101 11.15 -21.37 -7.53
CA ASP A 101 9.89 -22.11 -7.44
C ASP A 101 8.64 -21.20 -7.53
N GLY A 102 8.84 -19.88 -7.57
CA GLY A 102 7.78 -18.88 -7.59
C GLY A 102 7.24 -18.54 -6.20
N VAL A 103 8.01 -18.78 -5.15
CA VAL A 103 7.74 -18.39 -3.76
C VAL A 103 8.99 -17.71 -3.19
N ALA A 104 8.82 -16.48 -2.68
CA ALA A 104 9.93 -15.78 -2.04
C ALA A 104 10.25 -16.38 -0.68
N GLU A 105 11.48 -16.85 -0.46
CA GLU A 105 11.93 -17.38 0.83
C GLU A 105 12.29 -16.24 1.80
N THR A 106 12.65 -15.07 1.26
CA THR A 106 13.00 -13.92 2.09
C THR A 106 12.17 -12.69 1.78
N LYS A 107 11.78 -12.00 2.85
CA LYS A 107 11.14 -10.68 2.83
C LYS A 107 11.86 -9.77 3.81
N THR A 108 12.47 -8.71 3.32
CA THR A 108 13.22 -7.75 4.15
C THR A 108 12.85 -6.32 3.83
N ALA A 109 12.92 -5.42 4.82
CA ALA A 109 12.77 -3.99 4.57
C ALA A 109 14.05 -3.48 3.87
N PHE A 110 13.92 -3.09 2.61
CA PHE A 110 15.03 -2.61 1.78
C PHE A 110 15.28 -1.12 1.99
N LEU A 111 14.22 -0.31 2.00
CA LEU A 111 14.27 1.12 2.30
C LEU A 111 13.13 1.47 3.27
N THR A 112 13.41 2.29 4.27
CA THR A 112 12.44 2.74 5.28
C THR A 112 12.49 4.26 5.43
N GLY A 113 11.53 4.83 6.16
CA GLY A 113 11.48 6.28 6.40
C GLY A 113 11.03 7.07 5.17
N LEU A 114 10.34 6.42 4.23
CA LEU A 114 9.77 7.06 3.04
C LEU A 114 8.46 7.76 3.38
N PHE A 115 7.91 8.52 2.44
CA PHE A 115 6.64 9.20 2.63
C PHE A 115 5.66 8.82 1.51
N SER A 116 4.80 7.84 1.81
CA SER A 116 3.83 7.28 0.87
C SER A 116 4.45 6.91 -0.50
N PRO A 117 5.51 6.06 -0.53
CA PRO A 117 6.23 5.76 -1.75
C PRO A 117 5.33 5.13 -2.82
N PHE A 118 5.55 5.52 -4.07
CA PHE A 118 4.80 5.02 -5.22
C PHE A 118 5.60 5.17 -6.51
N GLY A 119 5.63 4.12 -7.33
CA GLY A 119 6.46 4.08 -8.52
C GLY A 119 7.90 3.74 -8.16
N MET A 120 8.53 2.87 -8.94
CA MET A 120 9.94 2.52 -8.78
C MET A 120 10.55 2.23 -10.14
N ALA A 121 11.81 2.62 -10.33
CA ALA A 121 12.57 2.31 -11.54
C ALA A 121 14.07 2.19 -11.24
N LEU A 122 14.71 1.16 -11.79
CA LEU A 122 16.17 1.03 -11.78
C LEU A 122 16.74 1.57 -13.09
N LEU A 123 17.58 2.59 -13.02
CA LEU A 123 18.26 3.17 -14.16
C LEU A 123 19.74 3.41 -13.83
N ASN A 124 20.65 2.87 -14.65
CA ASN A 124 22.09 3.02 -14.50
C ASN A 124 22.59 2.66 -13.08
N GLY A 125 22.07 1.56 -12.51
CA GLY A 125 22.43 1.10 -11.16
C GLY A 125 21.85 1.94 -10.02
N LYS A 126 20.99 2.91 -10.30
CA LYS A 126 20.31 3.73 -9.29
C LYS A 126 18.82 3.41 -9.25
N LEU A 127 18.32 3.14 -8.05
CA LEU A 127 16.89 2.97 -7.82
C LEU A 127 16.27 4.35 -7.57
N TYR A 128 15.22 4.64 -8.33
CA TYR A 128 14.35 5.79 -8.17
C TYR A 128 13.04 5.32 -7.54
N VAL A 129 12.54 6.08 -6.57
CA VAL A 129 11.31 5.84 -5.79
C VAL A 129 10.57 7.15 -5.63
#